data_AF-A0A9E3IV68-F1
#
_entry.id   AF-A0A9E3IV68-F1
#
_cell.length_a   1.000
_cell.length_b   1.000
_cell.length_c   1.000
_cell.angle_alpha   90.00
_cell.angle_beta   90.00
_cell.angle_gamma   90.00
#
_symmetry.space_group_name_H-M   'P 1'
#
loop_
_entity.id
_entity.type
_entity.pdbx_description
1 polymer ?
#
loop_
_entity_poly.entity_id
_entity_poly.type
_entity_poly.pdbx_seq_one_letter_code
_entity_poly.pdbx_strand_id
1 'polypeptide(L)'
;MKRALTVAALTGLVWSFLAVRLMGGRFEDLHIPFLIAGITAGIAAGVHTIRTRKKKGGDEGILAGIACYYLAIVIYWAVWLVAERVSMCIELRKWTDFDLHDHLNLIWVYLFYGTIPYGLLLIPLCFLNRWVVWRAYTFKR
;
A
#
# COMPACT_ATOMS: atom_id res chain seq x y z
N MET A 1 5.11 19.44 -2.19
CA MET A 1 5.66 18.13 -1.77
C MET A 1 4.97 17.63 -0.50
N LYS A 2 5.11 18.33 0.65
CA LYS A 2 4.48 17.92 1.94
C LYS A 2 3.00 17.51 1.81
N ARG A 3 2.15 18.36 1.23
CA ARG A 3 0.71 18.08 1.02
C ARG A 3 0.44 16.78 0.24
N ALA A 4 1.18 16.58 -0.86
CA ALA A 4 1.01 15.39 -1.69
C ALA A 4 1.40 14.11 -0.92
N LEU A 5 2.43 14.17 -0.07
CA LEU A 5 2.81 13.06 0.79
C LEU A 5 1.78 12.79 1.89
N THR A 6 1.18 13.83 2.47
CA THR A 6 0.06 13.67 3.42
C THR A 6 -1.14 12.99 2.76
N VAL A 7 -1.53 13.45 1.56
CA VAL A 7 -2.62 12.82 0.79
C VAL A 7 -2.26 11.38 0.41
N ALA A 8 -1.01 11.12 0.04
CA ALA A 8 -0.53 9.77 -0.27
C ALA A 8 -0.58 8.84 0.95
N ALA A 9 -0.21 9.32 2.14
CA ALA A 9 -0.32 8.57 3.39
C ALA A 9 -1.78 8.28 3.77
N LEU A 10 -2.66 9.28 3.70
CA LEU A 10 -4.08 9.12 4.01
C LEU A 10 -4.77 8.15 3.04
N THR A 11 -4.45 8.24 1.75
CA THR A 11 -4.99 7.31 0.76
C THR A 11 -4.44 5.90 1.00
N GLY A 12 -3.17 5.75 1.40
CA GLY A 12 -2.60 4.46 1.83
C GLY A 12 -3.32 3.84 3.03
N LEU A 13 -3.76 4.65 3.99
CA LEU A 13 -4.62 4.21 5.09
C LEU A 13 -5.97 3.72 4.56
N VAL A 14 -6.68 4.53 3.77
CA VAL A 14 -7.96 4.15 3.16
C VAL A 14 -7.84 2.85 2.36
N TRP A 15 -6.73 2.66 1.66
CA TRP A 15 -6.41 1.43 0.95
C TRP A 15 -6.34 0.20 1.86
N SER A 16 -5.80 0.35 3.06
CA SER A 16 -5.73 -0.74 4.04
C SER A 16 -7.13 -1.13 4.53
N PHE A 17 -8.00 -0.14 4.80
CA PHE A 17 -9.41 -0.39 5.13
C PHE A 17 -10.16 -1.10 4.00
N LEU A 18 -9.97 -0.64 2.75
CA LEU A 18 -10.59 -1.26 1.58
C LEU A 18 -10.10 -2.70 1.38
N ALA A 19 -8.79 -2.95 1.51
CA ALA A 19 -8.21 -4.28 1.34
C ALA A 19 -8.80 -5.27 2.34
N VAL A 20 -8.81 -4.93 3.64
CA VAL A 20 -9.39 -5.79 4.69
C VAL A 20 -10.87 -6.08 4.41
N ARG A 21 -11.64 -5.05 4.04
CA ARG A 21 -13.07 -5.23 3.79
C ARG A 21 -13.38 -6.08 2.55
N LEU A 22 -12.60 -5.91 1.48
CA LEU A 22 -12.72 -6.70 0.24
C LEU A 22 -12.35 -8.17 0.47
N MET A 23 -11.44 -8.43 1.40
CA MET A 23 -11.01 -9.77 1.83
C MET A 23 -11.97 -10.41 2.84
N GLY A 24 -13.07 -9.75 3.19
CA GLY A 24 -14.08 -10.27 4.12
C GLY A 24 -13.74 -10.07 5.60
N GLY A 25 -12.67 -9.35 5.93
CA GLY A 25 -12.29 -9.01 7.30
C GLY A 25 -13.14 -7.88 7.90
N ARG A 26 -13.05 -7.75 9.23
CA ARG A 26 -13.67 -6.68 10.03
C ARG A 26 -12.69 -5.52 10.21
N PHE A 27 -13.20 -4.32 10.45
CA PHE A 27 -12.34 -3.16 10.73
C PHE A 27 -11.53 -3.29 12.02
N GLU A 28 -11.98 -4.13 12.94
CA GLU A 28 -11.28 -4.47 14.17
C GLU A 28 -9.98 -5.27 13.90
N ASP A 29 -9.88 -5.92 12.74
CA ASP A 29 -8.70 -6.69 12.34
C ASP A 29 -7.55 -5.78 11.85
N LEU A 30 -7.80 -4.47 11.65
CA LEU A 30 -6.78 -3.48 11.29
C LEU A 30 -5.96 -3.05 12.51
N HIS A 31 -4.97 -3.87 12.85
CA HIS A 31 -3.98 -3.57 13.87
C HIS A 31 -2.87 -2.65 13.34
N ILE A 32 -2.04 -2.15 14.26
CA ILE A 32 -1.00 -1.14 14.00
C ILE A 32 -0.09 -1.52 12.80
N PRO A 33 0.43 -2.75 12.69
CA PRO A 33 1.19 -3.22 11.52
C PRO A 33 0.52 -2.96 10.16
N PHE A 34 -0.79 -3.22 10.03
CA PHE A 34 -1.54 -2.96 8.79
C PHE A 34 -1.60 -1.46 8.46
N LEU A 35 -1.78 -0.61 9.46
CA LEU A 35 -1.82 0.85 9.29
C LEU A 35 -0.45 1.40 8.87
N ILE A 36 0.63 0.92 9.49
CA ILE A 36 2.01 1.31 9.15
C ILE A 36 2.34 0.89 7.71
N ALA A 37 1.98 -0.33 7.34
CA ALA A 37 2.13 -0.83 5.97
C ALA A 37 1.38 0.03 4.96
N GLY A 38 0.12 0.37 5.25
CA GLY A 38 -0.72 1.24 4.42
C GLY A 38 -0.11 2.62 4.18
N ILE A 39 0.29 3.30 5.26
CA ILE A 39 0.91 4.63 5.19
C ILE A 39 2.19 4.58 4.33
N THR A 40 3.04 3.58 4.58
CA THR A 40 4.35 3.47 3.91
C THR A 40 4.19 3.17 2.43
N ALA A 41 3.30 2.25 2.07
CA ALA A 41 2.95 1.94 0.68
C ALA A 41 2.35 3.16 -0.03
N GLY A 42 1.45 3.88 0.65
CA GLY A 42 0.85 5.11 0.15
C GLY A 42 1.89 6.17 -0.17
N ILE A 43 2.80 6.46 0.76
CA ILE A 43 3.90 7.42 0.55
C ILE A 43 4.78 7.00 -0.62
N ALA A 44 5.20 5.74 -0.70
CA ALA A 44 6.03 5.25 -1.79
C ALA A 44 5.34 5.37 -3.15
N ALA A 45 4.05 5.00 -3.23
CA ALA A 45 3.24 5.18 -4.42
C ALA A 45 3.12 6.67 -4.80
N GLY A 46 2.96 7.56 -3.83
CA GLY A 46 2.91 9.00 -4.05
C GLY A 46 4.21 9.57 -4.62
N VAL A 47 5.36 9.17 -4.06
CA VAL A 47 6.68 9.54 -4.58
C VAL A 47 6.88 9.02 -6.00
N HIS A 48 6.53 7.76 -6.26
CA HIS A 48 6.60 7.16 -7.59
C HIS A 48 5.71 7.89 -8.60
N THR A 49 4.50 8.26 -8.20
CA THR A 49 3.55 9.04 -9.02
C THR A 49 4.12 10.40 -9.41
N ILE A 50 4.63 11.16 -8.44
CA ILE A 50 5.22 12.48 -8.69
C ILE A 50 6.43 12.36 -9.63
N ARG A 51 7.31 11.38 -9.39
CA ARG A 51 8.50 11.16 -10.22
C ARG A 51 8.15 10.79 -11.66
N THR A 52 7.22 9.86 -11.85
CA THR A 52 6.84 9.36 -13.18
C THR A 52 6.10 10.40 -14.00
N ARG A 53 5.14 11.11 -13.40
CA ARG A 53 4.40 12.18 -14.10
C ARG A 53 5.27 13.39 -14.44
N LYS A 54 6.20 13.79 -13.56
CA LYS A 54 7.17 14.86 -13.88
C LYS A 54 7.99 14.56 -15.12
N LYS A 55 8.47 13.32 -15.27
CA LYS A 55 9.26 12.92 -16.44
C LYS A 55 8.48 13.00 -17.75
N LYS A 56 7.14 12.90 -17.68
CA LYS A 56 6.23 12.93 -18.82
C LYS A 56 5.44 14.24 -18.95
N GLY A 57 5.90 15.34 -18.36
CA GLY A 57 5.20 16.62 -18.47
C GLY A 57 3.81 16.68 -17.80
N GLY A 58 3.49 15.74 -16.91
CA GLY A 58 2.19 15.64 -16.22
C GLY A 58 1.29 14.50 -16.70
N ASP A 59 1.62 13.89 -17.83
CA ASP A 59 0.82 12.81 -18.42
C ASP A 59 0.87 11.51 -17.61
N GLU A 60 -0.28 10.83 -17.55
CA GLU A 60 -0.40 9.52 -16.93
C GLU A 60 -0.06 8.43 -17.94
N GLY A 61 0.90 7.57 -17.59
CA GLY A 61 1.23 6.39 -18.39
C GLY A 61 0.56 5.16 -17.79
N ILE A 62 -0.16 4.39 -18.60
CA ILE A 62 -0.80 3.14 -18.16
C ILE A 62 0.21 2.21 -17.47
N LEU A 63 1.36 1.96 -18.10
CA LEU A 63 2.43 1.14 -17.52
C LEU A 63 2.96 1.70 -16.19
N ALA A 64 3.00 3.03 -16.04
CA ALA A 64 3.46 3.66 -14.80
C ALA A 64 2.43 3.50 -13.67
N GLY A 65 1.14 3.51 -13.99
CA GLY A 65 0.08 3.23 -13.03
C GLY A 65 0.07 1.78 -12.57
N ILE A 66 0.18 0.83 -13.50
CA ILE A 66 0.29 -0.60 -13.19
C ILE A 66 1.54 -0.88 -12.36
N ALA A 67 2.70 -0.33 -12.74
CA ALA A 67 3.93 -0.47 -11.96
C ALA A 67 3.79 0.14 -10.56
N CYS A 68 3.08 1.27 -10.42
CA CYS A 68 2.82 1.89 -9.13
C CYS A 68 1.96 1.01 -8.22
N TYR A 69 0.97 0.33 -8.78
CA TYR A 69 0.11 -0.59 -8.05
C TYR A 69 0.90 -1.77 -7.48
N TYR A 70 1.68 -2.46 -8.31
CA TYR A 70 2.50 -3.58 -7.85
C TYR A 70 3.61 -3.14 -6.88
N LEU A 71 4.24 -1.97 -7.12
CA LEU A 71 5.20 -1.39 -6.18
C LEU A 71 4.56 -1.17 -4.81
N ALA A 72 3.36 -0.59 -4.76
CA ALA A 72 2.65 -0.35 -3.50
C ALA A 72 2.32 -1.66 -2.79
N ILE A 73 1.89 -2.70 -3.52
CA ILE A 73 1.61 -4.03 -2.96
C ILE A 73 2.86 -4.66 -2.35
N VAL A 74 3.98 -4.64 -3.07
CA VAL A 74 5.24 -5.22 -2.57
C VAL A 74 5.69 -4.50 -1.29
N ILE A 75 5.63 -3.17 -1.29
CA ILE A 75 6.01 -2.36 -0.12
C ILE A 75 5.05 -2.62 1.05
N TYR A 76 3.75 -2.71 0.78
CA TYR A 76 2.74 -2.99 1.79
C TYR A 76 3.05 -4.29 2.53
N TRP A 77 3.20 -5.40 1.81
CA TRP A 77 3.44 -6.70 2.43
C TRP A 77 4.81 -6.79 3.10
N ALA A 78 5.85 -6.18 2.50
CA ALA A 78 7.17 -6.14 3.11
C ALA A 78 7.17 -5.36 4.44
N VAL A 79 6.52 -4.20 4.48
CA VAL A 79 6.43 -3.37 5.69
C VAL A 79 5.55 -4.04 6.73
N TRP A 80 4.42 -4.62 6.32
CA TRP A 80 3.56 -5.38 7.24
C TRP A 80 4.35 -6.53 7.87
N LEU A 81 5.05 -7.35 7.07
CA LEU A 81 5.84 -8.47 7.59
C LEU A 81 6.85 -7.99 8.64
N VAL A 82 7.62 -6.93 8.35
CA VAL A 82 8.59 -6.38 9.30
C VAL A 82 7.92 -5.84 10.56
N ALA A 83 6.83 -5.07 10.42
CA ALA A 83 6.11 -4.51 11.55
C ALA A 83 5.51 -5.61 12.46
N GLU A 84 4.94 -6.64 11.85
CA GLU A 84 4.37 -7.80 12.51
C GLU A 84 5.45 -8.58 13.28
N ARG A 85 6.62 -8.81 12.64
CA ARG A 85 7.79 -9.42 13.29
C ARG A 85 8.26 -8.62 14.50
N VAL A 86 8.33 -7.30 14.37
CA VAL A 86 8.72 -6.41 15.47
C VAL A 86 7.70 -6.51 16.61
N SER A 87 6.40 -6.51 16.33
CA SER A 87 5.34 -6.64 17.36
C SER A 87 5.49 -7.95 18.15
N MET A 88 5.63 -9.09 17.46
CA MET A 88 5.81 -10.39 18.12
C MET A 88 7.10 -10.47 18.94
N CYS A 89 8.21 -9.92 18.45
CA CYS A 89 9.46 -9.91 19.21
C CYS A 89 9.34 -9.08 20.50
N ILE A 90 8.57 -8.00 20.47
CA ILE A 90 8.27 -7.16 21.64
C ILE A 90 7.38 -7.93 22.62
N GLU A 91 6.29 -8.55 22.14
CA GLU A 91 5.34 -9.30 22.97
C GLU A 91 5.99 -10.50 23.66
N LEU A 92 6.81 -11.26 22.92
CA LEU A 92 7.50 -12.44 23.44
C LEU A 92 8.82 -12.11 24.15
N ARG A 93 9.25 -10.85 24.12
CA ARG A 93 10.51 -10.34 24.70
C ARG A 93 11.77 -11.12 24.24
N LYS A 94 11.72 -11.67 23.03
CA LYS A 94 12.82 -12.45 22.43
C LYS A 94 12.74 -12.38 20.91
N TRP A 95 13.89 -12.58 20.26
CA TRP A 95 13.92 -12.81 18.82
C TRP A 95 13.25 -14.15 18.51
N THR A 96 12.30 -14.13 17.57
CA THR A 96 11.53 -15.32 17.20
C THR A 96 11.13 -15.29 15.73
N ASP A 97 11.09 -16.47 15.12
CA ASP A 97 10.55 -16.73 13.79
C ASP A 97 9.14 -17.37 13.84
N PHE A 98 8.55 -17.45 15.04
CA PHE A 98 7.20 -17.98 15.28
C PHE A 98 6.18 -17.41 14.28
N ASP A 99 5.42 -18.27 13.61
CA ASP A 99 4.44 -17.95 12.55
C ASP A 99 5.00 -17.26 11.29
N LEU A 100 6.33 -17.16 11.10
CA LEU A 100 6.87 -16.55 9.88
C LEU A 100 6.42 -17.30 8.62
N HIS A 101 6.41 -18.63 8.66
CA HIS A 101 5.97 -19.45 7.54
C HIS A 101 4.49 -19.22 7.22
N ASP A 102 3.63 -19.14 8.24
CA ASP A 102 2.20 -18.90 8.06
C ASP A 102 1.90 -17.51 7.52
N HIS A 103 2.63 -16.48 7.95
CA HIS A 103 2.51 -15.15 7.37
C HIS A 103 3.01 -15.07 5.93
N LEU A 104 4.07 -15.80 5.57
CA LEU A 104 4.52 -15.89 4.17
C LEU A 104 3.49 -16.62 3.31
N ASN A 105 2.89 -17.70 3.80
CA ASN A 105 1.79 -18.39 3.12
C ASN A 105 0.57 -17.48 2.97
N LEU A 106 0.23 -16.70 4.00
CA LEU A 106 -0.85 -15.73 3.98
C LEU A 106 -0.61 -14.65 2.91
N ILE A 107 0.60 -14.08 2.86
CA ILE A 107 1.01 -13.13 1.80
C ILE A 107 0.82 -13.78 0.43
N TRP A 108 1.29 -15.01 0.25
CA TRP A 108 1.16 -15.73 -1.03
C TRP A 108 -0.29 -15.94 -1.44
N VAL A 109 -1.15 -16.39 -0.51
CA VAL A 109 -2.58 -16.58 -0.76
C VAL A 109 -3.23 -15.25 -1.14
N TYR A 110 -2.94 -14.16 -0.43
CA TYR A 110 -3.47 -12.84 -0.78
C TYR A 110 -2.92 -12.29 -2.08
N LEU A 111 -1.67 -12.58 -2.43
CA LEU A 111 -1.11 -12.15 -3.71
C LEU A 111 -1.72 -12.92 -4.88
N PHE A 112 -1.93 -14.23 -4.77
CA PHE A 112 -2.55 -15.02 -5.84
C PHE A 112 -4.07 -14.78 -5.92
N TYR A 113 -4.79 -14.93 -4.81
CA TYR A 113 -6.25 -14.87 -4.78
C TYR A 113 -6.81 -13.48 -4.50
N GLY A 114 -6.01 -12.54 -3.98
CA GLY A 114 -6.41 -11.14 -3.84
C GLY A 114 -6.09 -10.32 -5.08
N THR A 115 -4.89 -10.46 -5.64
CA THR A 115 -4.47 -9.58 -6.75
C THR A 115 -5.11 -9.95 -8.09
N ILE A 116 -5.40 -11.23 -8.34
CA ILE A 116 -6.00 -11.67 -9.61
C ILE A 116 -7.50 -11.29 -9.69
N PRO A 117 -8.36 -11.60 -8.70
CA PRO A 117 -9.78 -11.28 -8.78
C PRO A 117 -10.06 -9.81 -8.49
N TYR A 118 -9.38 -9.22 -7.51
CA TYR A 118 -9.63 -7.83 -7.13
C TYR A 118 -8.80 -6.84 -7.95
N GLY A 119 -7.76 -7.28 -8.68
CA GLY A 119 -6.94 -6.42 -9.54
C GLY A 119 -7.76 -5.59 -10.53
N LEU A 120 -8.86 -6.13 -11.05
CA LEU A 120 -9.80 -5.41 -11.93
C LEU A 120 -10.42 -4.17 -11.28
N LEU A 121 -10.66 -4.20 -9.96
CA LEU A 121 -11.19 -3.07 -9.20
C LEU A 121 -10.06 -2.20 -8.64
N LEU A 122 -8.98 -2.83 -8.17
CA LEU A 122 -7.92 -2.15 -7.45
C LEU A 122 -7.00 -1.35 -8.38
N ILE A 123 -6.75 -1.81 -9.61
CA ILE A 123 -5.92 -1.07 -10.57
C ILE A 123 -6.58 0.26 -10.96
N PRO A 124 -7.87 0.34 -11.37
CA PRO A 124 -8.53 1.62 -11.62
C PRO A 124 -8.53 2.57 -10.42
N LEU A 125 -8.76 2.05 -9.21
CA LEU A 125 -8.68 2.85 -7.97
C LEU A 125 -7.26 3.39 -7.75
N CYS A 126 -6.22 2.63 -8.12
CA CYS A 126 -4.85 3.10 -8.08
C CYS A 126 -4.65 4.31 -9.00
N PHE A 127 -5.16 4.27 -10.25
CA PHE A 127 -5.11 5.41 -11.17
C PHE A 127 -5.84 6.64 -10.63
N LEU A 128 -7.00 6.45 -10.01
CA LEU A 128 -7.72 7.54 -9.35
C LEU A 128 -6.88 8.14 -8.22
N ASN A 129 -6.27 7.31 -7.37
CA ASN A 129 -5.40 7.78 -6.30
C ASN A 129 -4.18 8.56 -6.84
N ARG A 130 -3.55 8.05 -7.90
CA ARG A 130 -2.45 8.74 -8.60
C ARG A 130 -2.87 10.12 -9.10
N TRP A 131 -4.07 10.22 -9.66
CA TRP A 131 -4.63 11.51 -10.08
C TRP A 131 -4.83 12.47 -8.89
N VAL A 132 -5.41 11.99 -7.77
CA VAL A 132 -5.61 12.79 -6.55
C VAL A 132 -4.27 13.29 -5.99
N VAL A 133 -3.28 12.40 -5.86
CA VAL A 133 -1.93 12.76 -5.37
C VAL A 133 -1.25 13.77 -6.30
N TRP A 134 -1.36 13.59 -7.62
CA TRP A 134 -0.80 14.52 -8.59
C TRP A 134 -1.47 15.90 -8.49
N ARG A 135 -2.80 15.95 -8.41
CA ARG A 135 -3.53 17.21 -8.20
C ARG A 135 -3.07 17.88 -6.91
N ALA A 136 -2.96 17.16 -5.80
CA ALA A 136 -2.44 17.70 -4.54
C ALA A 136 -0.98 18.19 -4.63
N TYR A 137 -0.18 17.62 -5.54
CA TYR A 137 1.18 18.05 -5.81
C TYR A 137 1.25 19.35 -6.62
N THR A 138 0.39 19.51 -7.62
CA THR A 138 0.37 20.68 -8.51
C THR A 138 -0.52 21.82 -8.01
N PHE A 139 -1.46 21.57 -7.10
CA PHE A 139 -2.34 22.59 -6.54
C PHE A 139 -1.52 23.58 -5.71
N LYS A 140 -1.33 24.80 -6.25
CA LYS A 140 -0.47 25.90 -5.77
C LYS A 140 1.02 25.85 -6.17
N ARG A 141 1.40 25.07 -7.16
CA ARG A 141 2.60 25.38 -7.97
C ARG A 141 2.18 26.27 -9.12
#